data_AF-A0A7S3UT31-F1
#
_entry.id   AF-A0A7S3UT31-F1
#
_cell.length_a   1.000
_cell.length_b   1.000
_cell.length_c   1.000
_cell.angle_alpha   90.00
_cell.angle_beta   90.00
_cell.angle_gamma   90.00
#
_symmetry.space_group_name_H-M   'P 1'
#
loop_
_entity.id
_entity.type
_entity.pdbx_description
1 polymer ?
#
loop_
_entity_poly.entity_id
_entity_poly.type
_entity_poly.pdbx_seq_one_letter_code
_entity_poly.pdbx_strand_id
1 'polypeptide(L)'
;DLKNATFRPKIKNNPFGEVMAGGDDDAPKDENAVIYRLEAYKRGVQKKITEAIGKNEYDVKLDKKQCPQCGAVQSYDEVIEKRKKCPNCGVVYKKKTTWGRVEQDFMERMHESQEKIAKKVTTLRKEQLKGIGHPEMKRRSGADEKIATLTDEEFLVRMQDDLYRRELRQAQHEFELDTAMPKECTFEPQLSKDFRLPVDQSSFHERMAYDIHRRQGYQALFDHGAPELSSPNHRAALRSSRHLRAAQKAIQGDEPPEVTLLRDSLVSLDSRK
;
A
#
# COMPACT_ATOMS: atom_id res chain seq x y z
N ASP A 1 7.20 71.57 -20.82
CA ASP A 1 7.62 71.22 -19.45
C ASP A 1 7.75 69.72 -19.25
N LEU A 2 8.98 69.20 -19.29
CA LEU A 2 9.33 67.84 -18.86
C LEU A 2 10.80 67.87 -18.38
N LYS A 3 11.04 68.55 -17.26
CA LYS A 3 12.34 68.55 -16.58
C LYS A 3 12.05 68.32 -15.10
N ASN A 4 12.57 67.22 -14.55
CA ASN A 4 12.62 66.85 -13.11
C ASN A 4 11.93 65.54 -12.69
N ALA A 5 11.98 64.48 -13.49
CA ALA A 5 11.81 63.12 -12.94
C ALA A 5 13.19 62.50 -12.65
N THR A 6 13.74 62.71 -11.45
CA THR A 6 14.92 61.98 -10.98
C THR A 6 14.49 60.79 -10.13
N PHE A 7 14.10 59.70 -10.80
CA PHE A 7 13.80 58.45 -10.12
C PHE A 7 15.09 57.86 -9.53
N ARG A 8 15.25 57.96 -8.20
CA ARG A 8 16.27 57.25 -7.44
C ARG A 8 15.60 56.10 -6.69
N PRO A 9 15.59 54.87 -7.23
CA PRO A 9 15.01 53.75 -6.51
C PRO A 9 15.79 53.53 -5.22
N LYS A 10 15.09 53.45 -4.09
CA LYS A 10 15.66 53.03 -2.81
C LYS A 10 16.06 51.56 -2.92
N ILE A 11 17.32 51.31 -3.26
CA ILE A 11 17.91 49.97 -3.19
C ILE A 11 18.00 49.61 -1.71
N LYS A 12 17.11 48.75 -1.23
CA LYS A 12 17.22 48.16 0.10
C LYS A 12 18.39 47.19 0.08
N ASN A 13 19.25 47.26 1.09
CA ASN A 13 20.35 46.30 1.25
C ASN A 13 19.80 44.88 1.26
N ASN A 14 20.33 44.05 0.39
CA ASN A 14 19.85 42.69 0.20
C ASN A 14 20.21 41.89 1.47
N PRO A 15 19.25 41.27 2.18
CA PRO A 15 19.53 40.46 3.36
C PRO A 15 20.31 39.16 3.03
N PHE A 16 20.64 38.95 1.76
CA PHE A 16 21.36 37.80 1.22
C PHE A 16 22.78 38.13 0.77
N GLY A 17 23.26 39.36 0.95
CA GLY A 17 24.67 39.67 0.75
C GLY A 17 25.48 39.00 1.85
N GLU A 18 26.36 38.06 1.50
CA GLU A 18 27.43 37.65 2.42
C GLU A 18 28.24 38.91 2.77
N VAL A 19 28.35 39.22 4.06
CA VAL A 19 29.25 40.28 4.52
C VAL A 19 30.64 39.80 4.18
N MET A 20 31.31 40.49 3.27
CA MET A 20 32.71 40.23 2.96
C MET A 20 33.50 40.33 4.26
N ALA A 21 33.94 39.18 4.78
CA ALA A 21 34.93 39.15 5.84
C ALA A 21 36.27 39.54 5.21
N GLY A 22 36.59 40.82 5.28
CA GLY A 22 37.82 41.36 4.72
C GLY A 22 37.68 42.85 4.45
N GLY A 23 37.99 43.65 5.46
CA GLY A 23 38.32 45.05 5.27
C GLY A 23 39.75 45.17 4.76
N ASP A 24 40.01 44.67 3.56
CA ASP A 24 41.22 44.95 2.79
C ASP A 24 40.79 45.53 1.45
N ASP A 25 41.38 46.67 1.10
CA ASP A 25 41.04 47.57 -0.01
C ASP A 25 41.31 47.00 -1.43
N ASP A 26 41.34 45.67 -1.59
CA ASP A 26 41.63 44.95 -2.83
C ASP A 26 40.38 44.35 -3.49
N ALA A 27 39.28 45.12 -3.52
CA ALA A 27 38.17 44.80 -4.40
C ALA A 27 38.59 45.03 -5.87
N PRO A 28 38.56 44.02 -6.76
CA PRO A 28 38.93 44.19 -8.15
C PRO A 28 37.98 45.18 -8.83
N LYS A 29 38.53 46.32 -9.26
CA LYS A 29 37.78 47.40 -9.90
C LYS A 29 37.29 46.97 -11.29
N ASP A 30 35.97 47.01 -11.41
CA ASP A 30 35.13 47.27 -12.59
C ASP A 30 34.75 46.18 -13.62
N GLU A 31 35.52 45.11 -13.90
CA GLU A 31 35.02 44.09 -14.87
C GLU A 31 34.45 42.82 -14.21
N ASN A 32 35.14 42.29 -13.19
CA ASN A 32 34.73 41.03 -12.53
C ASN A 32 33.79 41.23 -11.34
N ALA A 33 33.47 42.47 -10.96
CA ALA A 33 32.60 42.76 -9.81
C ALA A 33 31.18 42.21 -10.00
N VAL A 34 30.66 42.21 -11.23
CA VAL A 34 29.34 41.64 -11.56
C VAL A 34 29.37 40.11 -11.45
N ILE A 35 30.41 39.48 -11.99
CA ILE A 35 30.62 38.03 -11.93
C ILE A 35 30.73 37.59 -10.48
N TYR A 36 31.56 38.27 -9.68
CA TYR A 36 31.71 37.98 -8.25
C TYR A 36 30.38 38.08 -7.50
N ARG A 37 29.57 39.13 -7.74
CA ARG A 37 28.25 39.28 -7.11
C ARG A 37 27.29 38.15 -7.50
N LEU A 38 27.30 37.74 -8.76
CA LEU A 38 26.51 36.61 -9.25
C LEU A 38 26.98 35.30 -8.63
N GLU A 39 28.28 35.09 -8.50
CA GLU A 39 28.87 33.89 -7.87
C GLU A 39 28.58 33.83 -6.37
N ALA A 40 28.68 34.94 -5.65
CA ALA A 40 28.29 35.04 -4.24
C ALA A 40 26.80 34.72 -4.05
N TYR A 41 25.94 35.27 -4.90
CA TYR A 41 24.51 34.93 -4.89
C TYR A 41 24.27 33.44 -5.17
N LYS A 42 24.91 32.88 -6.20
CA LYS A 42 24.82 31.45 -6.53
C LYS A 42 25.30 30.57 -5.38
N ARG A 43 26.40 30.91 -4.70
CA ARG A 43 26.89 30.21 -3.51
C ARG A 43 25.85 30.24 -2.38
N GLY A 44 25.28 31.40 -2.09
CA GLY A 44 24.24 31.54 -1.07
C GLY A 44 22.96 30.74 -1.39
N VAL A 45 22.54 30.72 -2.66
CA VAL A 45 21.41 29.88 -3.10
C VAL A 45 21.74 28.40 -2.98
N GLN A 46 22.92 27.99 -3.46
CA GLN A 46 23.35 26.59 -3.42
C GLN A 46 23.42 26.09 -1.97
N LYS A 47 23.99 26.87 -1.06
CA LYS A 47 24.07 26.55 0.36
C LYS A 47 22.69 26.28 0.98
N LYS A 48 21.71 27.14 0.71
CA LYS A 48 20.33 26.95 1.19
C LYS A 48 19.68 25.70 0.61
N ILE A 49 19.89 25.44 -0.68
CA ILE A 49 19.36 24.23 -1.32
C ILE A 49 19.98 22.99 -0.69
N THR A 50 21.30 22.95 -0.50
CA THR A 50 21.96 21.80 0.12
C THR A 50 21.56 21.62 1.58
N GLU A 51 21.41 22.70 2.35
CA GLU A 51 20.90 22.66 3.72
C GLU A 51 19.46 22.14 3.78
N ALA A 52 18.59 22.59 2.87
CA ALA A 52 17.22 22.13 2.80
C ALA A 52 17.12 20.64 2.41
N ILE A 53 17.90 20.20 1.42
CA ILE A 53 18.00 18.79 1.03
C ILE A 53 18.48 17.96 2.22
N GLY A 54 19.57 18.37 2.87
CA GLY A 54 20.13 17.65 4.00
C GLY A 54 19.17 17.58 5.21
N LYS A 55 18.42 18.65 5.46
CA LYS A 55 17.36 18.66 6.49
C LYS A 55 16.25 17.68 6.16
N ASN A 56 15.77 17.66 4.91
CA ASN A 56 14.74 16.72 4.46
C ASN A 56 15.22 15.26 4.53
N GLU A 57 16.44 14.98 4.08
CA GLU A 57 17.05 13.65 4.19
C GLU A 57 17.21 13.21 5.64
N TYR A 58 17.62 14.13 6.52
CA TYR A 58 17.67 13.87 7.94
C TYR A 58 16.28 13.56 8.49
N ASP A 59 15.26 14.29 8.03
CA ASP A 59 13.92 14.17 8.56
C ASP A 59 13.25 12.82 8.26
N VAL A 60 13.58 12.21 7.12
CA VAL A 60 13.11 10.89 6.70
C VAL A 60 13.79 9.74 7.46
N LYS A 61 14.97 9.96 8.08
CA LYS A 61 15.66 8.90 8.85
C LYS A 61 14.80 8.47 10.04
N LEU A 62 14.54 7.17 10.15
CA LEU A 62 13.79 6.57 11.25
C LEU A 62 14.64 6.47 12.54
N ASP A 63 15.94 6.26 12.37
CA ASP A 63 16.90 6.00 13.45
C ASP A 63 17.51 7.30 14.04
N LYS A 64 16.70 8.35 14.19
CA LYS A 64 17.18 9.59 14.84
C LYS A 64 17.55 9.32 16.29
N LYS A 65 18.62 9.95 16.77
CA LYS A 65 19.00 9.87 18.17
C LYS A 65 18.11 10.80 18.99
N GLN A 66 17.79 10.38 20.20
CA GLN A 66 16.89 11.05 21.13
C GLN A 66 17.57 11.17 22.49
N CYS A 67 17.31 12.25 23.20
CA CYS A 67 17.76 12.42 24.57
C CYS A 67 16.96 11.46 25.46
N PRO A 68 17.62 10.62 26.28
CA PRO A 68 16.91 9.70 27.16
C PRO A 68 16.19 10.39 28.32
N GLN A 69 16.55 11.64 28.66
CA GLN A 69 15.99 12.35 29.81
C GLN A 69 14.79 13.24 29.42
N CYS A 70 14.92 14.09 28.40
CA CYS A 70 13.85 14.99 27.95
C CYS A 70 13.11 14.50 26.70
N GLY A 71 13.58 13.43 26.06
CA GLY A 71 12.97 12.94 24.83
C GLY A 71 13.19 13.83 23.60
N ALA A 72 13.99 14.90 23.68
CA ALA A 72 14.29 15.74 22.53
C ALA A 72 15.02 14.93 21.45
N VAL A 73 14.55 15.01 20.21
CA VAL A 73 15.22 14.41 19.06
C VAL A 73 16.39 15.32 18.66
N GLN A 74 17.53 14.72 18.35
CA GLN A 74 18.70 15.45 17.87
C GLN A 74 18.33 16.21 16.59
N SER A 75 18.69 17.49 16.50
CA SER A 75 18.37 18.31 15.32
C SER A 75 19.39 18.12 14.20
N TYR A 76 19.04 18.50 12.97
CA TYR A 76 19.97 18.44 11.83
C TYR A 76 21.22 19.31 12.04
N ASP A 77 21.03 20.52 12.57
CA ASP A 77 22.14 21.45 12.86
C ASP A 77 23.10 20.86 13.91
N GLU A 78 22.57 20.23 14.95
CA GLU A 78 23.37 19.52 15.96
C GLU A 78 24.17 18.36 15.35
N VAL A 79 23.64 17.70 14.32
CA VAL A 79 24.32 16.62 13.61
C VAL A 79 25.45 17.14 12.74
N ILE A 80 25.22 18.22 11.98
CA ILE A 80 26.26 18.87 11.17
C ILE A 80 27.41 19.35 12.07
N GLU A 81 27.07 19.99 13.18
CA GLU A 81 28.05 20.49 14.17
C GLU A 81 28.67 19.37 15.03
N LYS A 82 28.32 18.10 14.78
CA LYS A 82 28.82 16.92 15.51
C LYS A 82 28.60 16.98 17.03
N ARG A 83 27.58 17.71 17.50
CA ARG A 83 27.22 17.80 18.91
C ARG A 83 26.63 16.47 19.38
N LYS A 84 27.23 15.88 20.43
CA LYS A 84 26.79 14.58 20.98
C LYS A 84 25.87 14.70 22.20
N LYS A 85 25.85 15.87 22.86
CA LYS A 85 25.11 16.13 24.10
C LYS A 85 23.90 16.99 23.83
N CYS A 86 22.80 16.70 24.50
CA CYS A 86 21.58 17.50 24.44
C CYS A 86 21.83 18.89 25.09
N PRO A 87 21.42 20.00 24.46
CA PRO A 87 21.63 21.34 25.01
C PRO A 87 20.85 21.59 26.30
N ASN A 88 19.68 20.95 26.48
CA ASN A 88 18.84 21.15 27.66
C ASN A 88 19.28 20.29 28.86
N CYS A 89 19.78 19.08 28.61
CA CYS A 89 20.07 18.10 29.67
C CYS A 89 21.55 17.79 29.85
N GLY A 90 22.41 18.12 28.88
CA GLY A 90 23.83 17.73 28.88
C GLY A 90 24.11 16.24 28.67
N VAL A 91 23.06 15.40 28.61
CA VAL A 91 23.17 13.94 28.41
C VAL A 91 23.41 13.61 26.94
N VAL A 92 24.14 12.53 26.68
CA VAL A 92 24.45 12.05 25.32
C VAL A 92 23.20 11.51 24.63
N TYR A 93 22.97 11.91 23.38
CA TYR A 93 21.91 11.39 22.54
C TYR A 93 22.08 9.87 22.26
N LYS A 94 21.02 9.09 22.46
CA LYS A 94 20.98 7.63 22.24
C LYS A 94 19.91 7.27 21.21
N LYS A 95 20.01 6.12 20.54
CA LYS A 95 18.91 5.64 19.68
C LYS A 95 17.69 5.35 20.56
N LYS A 96 16.48 5.70 20.07
CA LYS A 96 15.20 5.51 20.78
C LYS A 96 14.99 4.05 21.21
N THR A 97 15.29 3.14 20.28
CA THR A 97 15.22 1.69 20.51
C THR A 97 16.60 1.12 20.31
N THR A 98 17.14 0.47 21.33
CA THR A 98 18.38 -0.31 21.24
C THR A 98 18.02 -1.78 21.16
N TRP A 99 18.74 -2.55 20.33
CA TRP A 99 18.45 -3.97 20.14
C TRP A 99 18.42 -4.72 21.48
N GLY A 100 19.39 -4.47 22.36
CA GLY A 100 19.43 -5.12 23.68
C GLY A 100 18.22 -4.87 24.58
N ARG A 101 17.42 -3.81 24.36
CA ARG A 101 16.15 -3.61 25.08
C ARG A 101 15.00 -4.45 24.54
N VAL A 102 14.99 -4.72 23.23
CA VAL A 102 13.88 -5.43 22.54
C VAL A 102 14.21 -6.90 22.31
N GLU A 103 15.48 -7.26 22.41
CA GLU A 103 16.00 -8.60 22.15
C GLU A 103 15.33 -9.68 22.99
N GLN A 104 15.17 -9.46 24.30
CA GLN A 104 14.58 -10.45 25.20
C GLN A 104 13.12 -10.72 24.85
N ASP A 105 12.28 -9.69 24.79
CA ASP A 105 10.87 -9.80 24.38
C ASP A 105 10.71 -10.40 22.98
N PHE A 106 11.63 -10.08 22.06
CA PHE A 106 11.62 -10.63 20.71
C PHE A 106 11.93 -12.13 20.71
N MET A 107 12.99 -12.54 21.42
CA MET A 107 13.37 -13.95 21.53
C MET A 107 12.29 -14.78 22.23
N GLU A 108 11.65 -14.23 23.26
CA GLU A 108 10.52 -14.88 23.94
C GLU A 108 9.33 -15.08 22.99
N ARG A 109 8.91 -14.04 22.27
CA ARG A 109 7.86 -14.16 21.24
C ARG A 109 8.21 -15.18 20.15
N MET A 110 9.47 -15.23 19.75
CA MET A 110 9.95 -16.19 18.76
C MET A 110 9.89 -17.62 19.30
N HIS A 111 10.30 -17.83 20.55
CA HIS A 111 10.24 -19.12 21.23
C HIS A 111 8.79 -19.60 21.38
N GLU A 112 7.87 -18.74 21.84
CA GLU A 112 6.45 -19.08 21.91
C GLU A 112 5.86 -19.44 20.54
N SER A 113 6.25 -18.71 19.49
CA SER A 113 5.80 -18.98 18.13
C SER A 113 6.29 -20.34 17.65
N GLN A 114 7.57 -20.66 17.90
CA GLN A 114 8.13 -21.97 17.59
C GLN A 114 7.44 -23.10 18.35
N GLU A 115 7.16 -22.91 19.64
CA GLU A 115 6.39 -23.88 20.42
C GLU A 115 4.98 -24.09 19.85
N LYS A 116 4.29 -23.01 19.48
CA LYS A 116 2.95 -23.09 18.88
C LYS A 116 2.98 -23.83 17.55
N ILE A 117 4.00 -23.59 16.72
CA ILE A 117 4.22 -24.32 15.47
C ILE A 117 4.50 -25.80 15.77
N ALA A 118 5.41 -26.11 16.68
CA ALA A 118 5.75 -27.47 17.06
C ALA A 118 4.52 -28.23 17.57
N LYS A 119 3.73 -27.62 18.48
CA LYS A 119 2.46 -28.16 18.97
C LYS A 119 1.51 -28.45 17.81
N LYS A 120 1.29 -27.50 16.89
CA LYS A 120 0.44 -27.69 15.69
C LYS A 120 0.95 -28.80 14.77
N VAL A 121 2.24 -28.89 14.54
CA VAL A 121 2.82 -29.97 13.72
C VAL A 121 2.60 -31.32 14.38
N THR A 122 2.77 -31.43 15.71
CA THR A 122 2.51 -32.68 16.43
C THR A 122 1.03 -33.07 16.42
N THR A 123 0.11 -32.11 16.56
CA THR A 123 -1.34 -32.40 16.49
C THR A 123 -1.74 -32.85 15.09
N LEU A 124 -1.29 -32.13 14.05
CA LEU A 124 -1.52 -32.52 12.65
C LEU A 124 -0.96 -33.90 12.34
N ARG A 125 0.24 -34.23 12.83
CA ARG A 125 0.82 -35.57 12.66
C ARG A 125 0.01 -36.65 13.37
N LYS A 126 -0.50 -36.38 14.57
CA LYS A 126 -1.39 -37.31 15.30
C LYS A 126 -2.74 -37.46 14.59
N GLU A 127 -3.29 -36.40 14.03
CA GLU A 127 -4.54 -36.42 13.24
C GLU A 127 -4.36 -37.19 11.94
N GLN A 128 -3.24 -37.00 11.23
CA GLN A 128 -2.88 -37.81 10.05
C GLN A 128 -2.80 -39.30 10.40
N LEU A 129 -2.17 -39.66 11.52
CA LEU A 129 -2.11 -41.05 11.98
C LEU A 129 -3.50 -41.61 12.34
N LYS A 130 -4.41 -40.79 12.87
CA LYS A 130 -5.81 -41.20 13.13
C LYS A 130 -6.63 -41.31 11.83
N GLY A 131 -6.33 -40.51 10.81
CA GLY A 131 -6.98 -40.55 9.50
C GLY A 131 -6.59 -41.75 8.62
N ILE A 132 -5.47 -42.43 8.92
CA ILE A 132 -5.08 -43.68 8.24
C ILE A 132 -6.00 -44.86 8.65
N GLY A 133 -6.82 -44.70 9.68
CA GLY A 133 -7.82 -45.68 10.13
C GLY A 133 -9.24 -45.47 9.62
N HIS A 134 -9.48 -44.73 8.53
CA HIS A 134 -10.85 -44.58 8.00
C HIS A 134 -11.33 -45.92 7.42
N PRO A 135 -12.44 -46.52 7.91
CA PRO A 135 -12.92 -47.83 7.47
C PRO A 135 -13.36 -47.88 5.99
N GLU A 136 -13.40 -46.71 5.32
CA GLU A 136 -13.74 -46.57 3.91
C GLU A 136 -12.57 -46.85 2.95
N MET A 137 -11.34 -46.94 3.46
CA MET A 137 -10.17 -47.38 2.69
C MET A 137 -9.97 -48.90 2.67
N LYS A 138 -10.96 -49.70 3.12
CA LYS A 138 -11.00 -51.15 2.89
C LYS A 138 -11.28 -51.55 1.42
N ARG A 139 -11.46 -50.59 0.51
CA ARG A 139 -11.61 -50.85 -0.92
C ARG A 139 -10.32 -50.57 -1.68
N ARG A 140 -9.25 -51.29 -1.35
CA ARG A 140 -8.06 -51.45 -2.22
C ARG A 140 -7.12 -52.60 -1.83
N SER A 141 -7.51 -53.47 -0.89
CA SER A 141 -6.69 -54.63 -0.50
C SER A 141 -6.37 -55.57 -1.67
N GLY A 142 -7.22 -55.65 -2.71
CA GLY A 142 -6.94 -56.47 -3.89
C GLY A 142 -5.92 -55.87 -4.88
N ALA A 143 -5.57 -54.58 -4.78
CA ALA A 143 -4.51 -53.98 -5.59
C ALA A 143 -3.14 -54.18 -4.92
N ASP A 144 -3.09 -54.03 -3.60
CA ASP A 144 -1.86 -54.23 -2.83
C ASP A 144 -1.46 -55.71 -2.76
N GLU A 145 -2.43 -56.63 -2.73
CA GLU A 145 -2.18 -58.08 -2.78
C GLU A 145 -1.56 -58.50 -4.13
N LYS A 146 -1.98 -57.89 -5.24
CA LYS A 146 -1.38 -58.12 -6.57
C LYS A 146 0.01 -57.48 -6.72
N ILE A 147 0.27 -56.37 -6.03
CA ILE A 147 1.60 -55.74 -5.97
C ILE A 147 2.57 -56.57 -5.15
N ALA A 148 2.09 -57.24 -4.08
CA ALA A 148 2.92 -58.14 -3.27
C ALA A 148 3.22 -59.49 -3.98
N THR A 149 2.42 -59.89 -4.97
CA THR A 149 2.62 -61.13 -5.74
C THR A 149 3.32 -60.95 -7.09
N LEU A 150 3.56 -59.70 -7.51
CA LEU A 150 4.29 -59.40 -8.74
C LEU A 150 5.74 -59.88 -8.59
N THR A 151 6.19 -60.74 -9.48
CA THR A 151 7.61 -61.12 -9.52
C THR A 151 8.46 -59.92 -9.96
N ASP A 152 9.73 -59.90 -9.58
CA ASP A 152 10.65 -58.82 -9.95
C ASP A 152 10.69 -58.59 -11.47
N GLU A 153 10.48 -59.64 -12.27
CA GLU A 153 10.43 -59.55 -13.74
C GLU A 153 9.20 -58.80 -14.25
N GLU A 154 8.01 -59.07 -13.70
CA GLU A 154 6.78 -58.37 -14.09
C GLU A 154 6.80 -56.89 -13.67
N PHE A 155 7.44 -56.59 -12.54
CA PHE A 155 7.70 -55.22 -12.13
C PHE A 155 8.61 -54.50 -13.13
N LEU A 156 9.72 -55.12 -13.55
CA LEU A 156 10.64 -54.54 -14.53
C LEU A 156 9.98 -54.29 -15.88
N VAL A 157 9.16 -55.23 -16.38
CA VAL A 157 8.39 -55.06 -17.62
C VAL A 157 7.43 -53.88 -17.51
N ARG A 158 6.72 -53.75 -16.39
CA ARG A 158 5.81 -52.61 -16.16
C ARG A 158 6.57 -51.29 -16.08
N MET A 159 7.76 -51.29 -15.51
CA MET A 159 8.59 -50.09 -15.41
C MET A 159 9.12 -49.67 -16.80
N GLN A 160 9.52 -50.63 -17.63
CA GLN A 160 9.91 -50.40 -19.02
C GLN A 160 8.73 -49.89 -19.86
N ASP A 161 7.52 -50.44 -19.68
CA ASP A 161 6.32 -49.95 -20.36
C ASP A 161 5.97 -48.50 -19.95
N ASP A 162 6.16 -48.14 -18.68
CA ASP A 162 5.93 -46.76 -18.21
C ASP A 162 6.94 -45.78 -18.81
N LEU A 163 8.23 -46.15 -18.90
CA LEU A 163 9.25 -45.35 -19.58
C LEU A 163 8.90 -45.15 -21.06
N TYR A 164 8.55 -46.23 -21.76
CA TYR A 164 8.14 -46.17 -23.16
C TYR A 164 6.92 -45.27 -23.38
N ARG A 165 5.90 -45.35 -22.51
CA ARG A 165 4.72 -44.47 -22.58
C ARG A 165 5.06 -43.00 -22.33
N ARG A 166 6.04 -42.70 -21.47
CA ARG A 166 6.50 -41.32 -21.23
C ARG A 166 7.21 -40.77 -22.47
N GLU A 167 8.10 -41.56 -23.06
CA GLU A 167 8.80 -41.22 -24.29
C GLU A 167 7.81 -40.99 -25.43
N LEU A 168 6.81 -41.87 -25.59
CA LEU A 168 5.78 -41.71 -26.62
C LEU A 168 4.97 -40.42 -26.44
N ARG A 169 4.57 -40.08 -25.21
CA ARG A 169 3.88 -38.83 -24.92
C ARG A 169 4.76 -37.61 -25.20
N GLN A 170 6.05 -37.70 -24.88
CA GLN A 170 6.99 -36.62 -25.13
C GLN A 170 7.18 -36.41 -26.64
N ALA A 171 7.38 -37.49 -27.40
CA ALA A 171 7.49 -37.42 -28.87
C ALA A 171 6.22 -36.89 -29.52
N GLN A 172 5.03 -37.27 -29.02
CA GLN A 172 3.75 -36.71 -29.48
C GLN A 172 3.65 -35.21 -29.21
N HIS A 173 4.06 -34.77 -28.02
CA HIS A 173 4.07 -33.35 -27.66
C HIS A 173 5.09 -32.54 -28.48
N GLU A 174 6.28 -33.09 -28.73
CA GLU A 174 7.28 -32.47 -29.61
C GLU A 174 6.77 -32.35 -31.05
N PHE A 175 6.13 -33.41 -31.57
CA PHE A 175 5.49 -33.37 -32.89
C PHE A 175 4.34 -32.34 -32.96
N GLU A 176 3.53 -32.24 -31.90
CA GLU A 176 2.45 -31.24 -31.80
C GLU A 176 3.01 -29.81 -31.78
N LEU A 177 4.15 -29.58 -31.13
CA LEU A 177 4.84 -28.28 -31.13
C LEU A 177 5.44 -27.93 -32.49
N ASP A 178 6.00 -28.90 -33.21
CA ASP A 178 6.61 -28.69 -34.54
C ASP A 178 5.56 -28.51 -35.65
N THR A 179 4.40 -29.17 -35.54
CA THR A 179 3.30 -29.04 -36.50
C THR A 179 2.34 -27.88 -36.19
N ALA A 180 2.32 -27.40 -34.95
CA ALA A 180 1.62 -26.18 -34.60
C ALA A 180 2.37 -24.96 -35.17
N MET A 181 1.81 -24.35 -36.21
CA MET A 181 2.13 -22.96 -36.58
C MET A 181 2.19 -22.13 -35.29
N PRO A 182 3.19 -21.24 -35.10
CA PRO A 182 3.33 -20.48 -33.88
C PRO A 182 2.04 -19.68 -33.68
N LYS A 183 1.18 -20.15 -32.76
CA LYS A 183 0.06 -19.36 -32.29
C LYS A 183 0.70 -18.18 -31.58
N GLU A 184 0.66 -17.01 -32.22
CA GLU A 184 1.07 -15.76 -31.59
C GLU A 184 0.40 -15.68 -30.22
N CYS A 185 1.20 -15.90 -29.16
CA CYS A 185 0.86 -15.81 -27.75
C CYS A 185 -0.64 -15.71 -27.42
N THR A 186 -1.39 -16.81 -27.57
CA THR A 186 -2.79 -16.89 -27.09
C THR A 186 -2.77 -17.29 -25.62
N PHE A 187 -2.26 -16.40 -24.76
CA PHE A 187 -2.59 -16.48 -23.34
C PHE A 187 -4.10 -16.20 -23.22
N GLU A 188 -4.88 -17.27 -23.21
CA GLU A 188 -6.30 -17.24 -22.89
C GLU A 188 -6.45 -17.58 -21.41
N PRO A 189 -6.46 -16.58 -20.50
CA PRO A 189 -6.65 -16.86 -19.09
C PRO A 189 -8.02 -17.50 -18.91
N GLN A 190 -8.03 -18.75 -18.45
CA GLN A 190 -9.26 -19.38 -18.00
C GLN A 190 -9.67 -18.75 -16.67
N LEU A 191 -10.50 -17.71 -16.75
CA LEU A 191 -11.14 -17.13 -15.58
C LEU A 191 -12.04 -18.19 -14.96
N SER A 192 -11.91 -18.41 -13.65
CA SER A 192 -12.82 -19.26 -12.90
C SER A 192 -14.27 -18.76 -13.09
N LYS A 193 -15.25 -19.67 -12.97
CA LYS A 193 -16.67 -19.36 -13.16
C LYS A 193 -17.15 -18.17 -12.31
N ASP A 194 -16.45 -17.91 -11.20
CA ASP A 194 -16.74 -16.82 -10.24
C ASP A 194 -16.45 -15.41 -10.77
N PHE A 195 -15.67 -15.28 -11.86
CA PHE A 195 -15.38 -13.98 -12.50
C PHE A 195 -16.34 -13.63 -13.64
N ARG A 196 -17.33 -14.47 -13.94
CA ARG A 196 -18.40 -14.17 -14.92
C ARG A 196 -19.57 -13.40 -14.28
N LEU A 197 -19.29 -12.39 -13.47
CA LEU A 197 -20.35 -11.49 -13.03
C LEU A 197 -20.68 -10.52 -14.18
N PRO A 198 -21.96 -10.18 -14.40
CA PRO A 198 -22.33 -9.16 -15.37
C PRO A 198 -21.59 -7.87 -15.06
N VAL A 199 -20.67 -7.49 -15.94
CA VAL A 199 -20.06 -6.16 -15.89
C VAL A 199 -21.20 -5.18 -16.15
N ASP A 200 -21.50 -4.32 -15.18
CA ASP A 200 -22.49 -3.26 -15.32
C ASP A 200 -22.12 -2.40 -16.53
N GLN A 201 -22.92 -2.48 -17.59
CA GLN A 201 -22.70 -1.82 -18.88
C GLN A 201 -23.09 -0.35 -18.86
N SER A 202 -23.48 0.20 -17.71
CA SER A 202 -23.75 1.63 -17.56
C SER A 202 -22.60 2.48 -18.12
N SER A 203 -22.95 3.60 -18.74
CA SER A 203 -21.96 4.47 -19.36
C SER A 203 -20.95 4.95 -18.30
N PHE A 204 -19.72 5.24 -18.71
CA PHE A 204 -18.70 5.78 -17.79
C PHE A 204 -19.23 6.96 -16.97
N HIS A 205 -20.04 7.82 -17.58
CA HIS A 205 -20.64 8.99 -16.93
C HIS A 205 -21.66 8.62 -15.86
N GLU A 206 -22.47 7.58 -16.05
CA GLU A 206 -23.42 7.11 -15.02
C GLU A 206 -22.71 6.48 -13.83
N ARG A 207 -21.65 5.69 -14.07
CA ARG A 207 -20.81 5.13 -13.00
C ARG A 207 -20.10 6.24 -12.22
N MET A 208 -19.59 7.25 -12.93
CA MET A 208 -18.96 8.41 -12.31
C MET A 208 -19.97 9.22 -11.48
N ALA A 209 -21.17 9.46 -12.01
CA ALA A 209 -22.24 10.16 -11.30
C ALA A 209 -22.68 9.39 -10.05
N TYR A 210 -22.85 8.07 -10.14
CA TYR A 210 -23.16 7.22 -8.99
C TYR A 210 -22.06 7.27 -7.92
N ASP A 211 -20.78 7.22 -8.30
CA ASP A 211 -19.68 7.28 -7.33
C ASP A 211 -19.56 8.69 -6.70
N ILE A 212 -19.84 9.76 -7.45
CA ILE A 212 -19.94 11.13 -6.92
C ILE A 212 -21.08 11.23 -5.90
N HIS A 213 -22.29 10.77 -6.25
CA HIS A 213 -23.45 10.77 -5.34
C HIS A 213 -23.18 9.94 -4.08
N ARG A 214 -22.54 8.78 -4.22
CA ARG A 214 -22.15 7.93 -3.10
C ARG A 214 -21.21 8.67 -2.16
N ARG A 215 -20.15 9.32 -2.68
CA ARG A 215 -19.19 10.10 -1.88
C ARG A 215 -19.86 11.28 -1.19
N GLN A 216 -20.75 11.99 -1.88
CA GLN A 216 -21.53 13.09 -1.31
C GLN A 216 -22.49 12.63 -0.21
N GLY A 217 -23.13 11.45 -0.36
CA GLY A 217 -23.97 10.86 0.68
C GLY A 217 -23.17 10.49 1.95
N TYR A 218 -21.93 10.04 1.80
CA TYR A 218 -21.02 9.85 2.94
C TYR A 218 -20.60 11.18 3.59
N GLN A 219 -20.46 12.24 2.80
CA GLN A 219 -20.14 13.59 3.31
C GLN A 219 -21.32 14.16 4.13
N ALA A 220 -22.55 14.02 3.64
CA ALA A 220 -23.76 14.51 4.32
C ALA A 220 -24.03 13.80 5.67
N LEU A 221 -23.64 12.53 5.80
CA LEU A 221 -23.67 11.80 7.08
C LEU A 221 -22.64 12.30 8.09
N PHE A 222 -21.57 12.97 7.63
CA PHE A 222 -20.56 13.59 8.49
C PHE A 222 -20.96 15.01 8.93
N ASP A 223 -21.66 15.76 8.07
CA ASP A 223 -22.04 17.15 8.34
C ASP A 223 -23.25 17.27 9.29
N HIS A 224 -24.13 16.25 9.35
CA HIS A 224 -25.22 16.17 10.33
C HIS A 224 -24.83 15.33 11.56
N GLY A 225 -23.86 15.84 12.32
CA GLY A 225 -23.70 15.60 13.77
C GLY A 225 -23.87 14.16 14.28
N ALA A 226 -22.89 13.29 14.04
CA ALA A 226 -22.69 12.13 14.90
C ALA A 226 -21.97 12.56 16.20
N PRO A 227 -22.46 12.21 17.40
CA PRO A 227 -21.79 12.57 18.65
C PRO A 227 -20.41 11.92 18.72
N GLU A 228 -19.44 12.70 19.18
CA GLU A 228 -18.03 12.33 19.28
C GLU A 228 -17.82 10.96 19.96
N LEU A 229 -17.41 9.96 19.19
CA LEU A 229 -16.75 8.78 19.72
C LEU A 229 -15.27 8.87 19.35
N SER A 230 -14.50 9.41 20.30
CA SER A 230 -13.06 9.43 20.31
C SER A 230 -12.50 8.00 20.40
N SER A 231 -12.24 7.32 19.28
CA SER A 231 -11.24 6.23 19.23
C SER A 231 -10.87 5.86 17.79
N PRO A 232 -9.56 5.79 17.42
CA PRO A 232 -9.10 5.47 16.06
C PRO A 232 -9.45 4.06 15.54
N ASN A 233 -9.96 3.15 16.38
CA ASN A 233 -10.11 1.73 16.04
C ASN A 233 -11.44 1.33 15.36
N HIS A 234 -12.39 2.24 15.15
CA HIS A 234 -13.67 1.90 14.49
C HIS A 234 -13.66 1.97 12.95
N ARG A 235 -12.63 2.58 12.34
CA ARG A 235 -12.54 2.70 10.87
C ARG A 235 -12.40 1.35 10.14
N ALA A 236 -11.94 0.30 10.81
CA ALA A 236 -11.80 -1.04 10.22
C ALA A 236 -13.08 -1.89 10.31
N ALA A 237 -13.97 -1.62 11.28
CA ALA A 237 -15.14 -2.47 11.53
C ALA A 237 -16.26 -2.31 10.47
N LEU A 238 -16.34 -1.16 9.82
CA LEU A 238 -17.34 -0.86 8.78
C LEU A 238 -17.01 -1.46 7.40
N ARG A 239 -15.83 -2.09 7.23
CA ARG A 239 -15.47 -2.81 6.01
C ARG A 239 -15.91 -4.28 6.00
N SER A 240 -16.45 -4.80 7.10
CA SER A 240 -16.96 -6.17 7.14
C SER A 240 -18.40 -6.24 6.61
N SER A 241 -18.59 -7.02 5.56
CA SER A 241 -19.83 -7.25 4.79
C SER A 241 -21.08 -7.64 5.64
N ARG A 242 -20.91 -7.99 6.92
CA ARG A 242 -22.01 -8.43 7.78
C ARG A 242 -22.91 -7.30 8.31
N HIS A 243 -22.43 -6.06 8.43
CA HIS A 243 -23.25 -4.98 9.00
C HIS A 243 -24.15 -4.25 7.97
N LEU A 244 -23.81 -4.30 6.67
CA LEU A 244 -24.63 -3.68 5.62
C LEU A 244 -25.96 -4.41 5.39
N ARG A 245 -26.02 -5.74 5.58
CA ARG A 245 -27.27 -6.51 5.45
C ARG A 245 -28.26 -6.24 6.59
N ALA A 246 -27.78 -5.90 7.80
CA ALA A 246 -28.65 -5.57 8.92
C ALA A 246 -29.32 -4.20 8.72
N ALA A 247 -28.61 -3.23 8.15
CA ALA A 247 -29.15 -1.90 7.86
C ALA A 247 -30.16 -1.91 6.70
N GLN A 248 -29.93 -2.72 5.64
CA GLN A 248 -30.90 -2.86 4.55
C GLN A 248 -32.21 -3.54 4.98
N LYS A 249 -32.18 -4.42 5.99
CA LYS A 249 -33.37 -5.11 6.50
C LYS A 249 -34.26 -4.21 7.38
N ALA A 250 -33.73 -3.11 7.90
CA ALA A 250 -34.48 -2.14 8.70
C ALA A 250 -35.27 -1.12 7.86
N ILE A 251 -34.92 -0.94 6.57
CA ILE A 251 -35.56 0.06 5.69
C ILE A 251 -36.77 -0.51 4.95
N GLN A 252 -36.97 -1.83 4.93
CA GLN A 252 -38.11 -2.50 4.28
C GLN A 252 -39.35 -2.66 5.19
N GLY A 253 -39.39 -2.00 6.35
CA GLY A 253 -40.41 -2.22 7.38
C GLY A 253 -41.52 -1.18 7.51
N ASP A 254 -41.40 0.01 6.90
CA ASP A 254 -42.38 1.08 7.12
C ASP A 254 -43.20 1.35 5.84
N GLU A 255 -44.51 1.09 5.93
CA GLU A 255 -45.52 1.42 4.93
C GLU A 255 -45.57 2.94 4.67
N PRO A 256 -45.70 3.39 3.40
CA PRO A 256 -45.94 4.80 3.11
C PRO A 256 -47.43 5.16 3.29
N PRO A 257 -47.75 6.37 3.79
CA PRO A 257 -49.14 6.81 3.95
C PRO A 257 -49.82 7.12 2.61
N GLU A 258 -51.12 6.85 2.55
CA GLU A 258 -52.04 7.11 1.44
C GLU A 258 -51.97 8.55 0.92
N VAL A 259 -51.79 8.70 -0.39
CA VAL A 259 -51.99 9.98 -1.09
C VAL A 259 -53.39 9.97 -1.71
N THR A 260 -54.31 10.70 -1.06
CA THR A 260 -55.67 10.94 -1.54
C THR A 260 -55.68 11.75 -2.84
N LEU A 261 -56.46 11.24 -3.80
CA LEU A 261 -56.81 11.83 -5.08
C LEU A 261 -57.45 13.22 -4.93
N LEU A 262 -57.00 14.18 -5.74
CA LEU A 262 -57.84 15.32 -6.17
C LEU A 262 -57.82 15.41 -7.69
N ARG A 263 -58.87 14.83 -8.24
CA ARG A 263 -59.40 15.03 -9.59
C ARG A 263 -60.14 16.37 -9.60
N ASP A 264 -59.86 17.21 -10.59
CA ASP A 264 -60.86 17.88 -11.45
C ASP A 264 -60.37 19.24 -11.95
N SER A 265 -60.12 19.31 -13.26
CA SER A 265 -60.72 20.36 -14.10
C SER A 265 -60.70 19.91 -15.56
N LEU A 266 -61.90 19.59 -16.05
CA LEU A 266 -62.34 19.34 -17.42
C LEU A 266 -61.94 20.47 -18.38
N VAL A 267 -61.78 20.15 -19.67
CA VAL A 267 -62.48 20.70 -20.87
C VAL A 267 -61.91 19.90 -22.07
N SER A 268 -62.56 18.82 -22.53
CA SER A 268 -63.55 18.78 -23.63
C SER A 268 -63.08 19.47 -24.91
N LEU A 269 -62.87 18.70 -25.98
CA LEU A 269 -63.40 18.98 -27.33
C LEU A 269 -63.00 17.84 -28.28
N ASP A 270 -64.00 17.00 -28.57
CA ASP A 270 -64.04 16.15 -29.75
C ASP A 270 -64.69 16.92 -30.92
N SER A 271 -64.35 16.49 -32.13
CA SER A 271 -65.01 16.78 -33.42
C SER A 271 -64.70 18.10 -34.13
N ARG A 272 -63.92 18.01 -35.23
CA ARG A 272 -64.37 18.36 -36.60
C ARG A 272 -63.29 18.10 -37.66
N LYS A 273 -63.70 17.33 -38.67
CA LYS A 273 -63.15 17.05 -40.02
C LYS A 273 -62.09 15.97 -40.14
#